data_AF-A0A1A8DAF6-F1
#
_entry.id   AF-A0A1A8DAF6-F1
#
_cell.length_a   1.000
_cell.length_b   1.000
_cell.length_c   1.000
_cell.angle_alpha   90.00
_cell.angle_beta   90.00
_cell.angle_gamma   90.00
#
_symmetry.space_group_name_H-M   'P 1'
#
loop_
_entity.id
_entity.type
_entity.pdbx_description
1 polymer ?
#
loop_
_entity_poly.entity_id
_entity_poly.type
_entity_poly.pdbx_seq_one_letter_code
_entity_poly.pdbx_strand_id
1 'polypeptide(L)'
;EVQVSNNVMCHWLRGQRISSIKTVAWMITLSDALHNFIDGLAIGASFTVSVLTGFSTSTAIFCEEFPHELGDFVILLNAGMSIPQAVFFNLMSSVSCYIGLVFGILLGSSFAPNVIFAVAGGMFLYISLADMFPEMDSIARDERKTSTKIIFFLIQNAGLLTGFTIILLITLFAGNINLG
;
A
#
# COMPACT_ATOMS: atom_id res chain seq x y z
N GLU A 1 -9.93 47.18 -15.50
CA GLU A 1 -10.36 46.66 -14.18
C GLU A 1 -11.16 45.40 -14.46
N VAL A 2 -10.80 44.19 -14.01
CA VAL A 2 -10.42 43.75 -12.66
C VAL A 2 -9.39 42.61 -12.75
N GLN A 3 -8.28 42.75 -12.01
CA GLN A 3 -7.30 41.71 -11.67
C GLN A 3 -7.79 40.90 -10.46
N VAL A 4 -7.86 39.56 -10.57
CA VAL A 4 -7.91 38.56 -9.48
C VAL A 4 -7.53 37.21 -10.15
N SER A 5 -6.67 36.29 -9.71
CA SER A 5 -5.90 36.06 -8.48
C SER A 5 -4.70 35.16 -8.82
N ASN A 6 -3.67 35.25 -7.98
CA ASN A 6 -2.52 34.37 -7.78
C ASN A 6 -2.71 32.91 -8.21
N ASN A 7 -1.83 32.39 -9.05
CA ASN A 7 -1.52 30.96 -9.06
C ASN A 7 0.00 30.78 -9.04
N VAL A 8 0.52 30.60 -7.83
CA VAL A 8 1.84 30.04 -7.55
C VAL A 8 1.79 28.57 -8.01
N MET A 9 1.85 28.33 -9.32
CA MET A 9 1.87 26.99 -9.88
C MET A 9 3.34 26.58 -10.01
N CYS A 10 3.81 25.73 -9.10
CA CYS A 10 5.19 25.25 -9.08
C CYS A 10 5.63 24.73 -10.47
N HIS A 11 6.70 25.33 -11.00
CA HIS A 11 7.28 25.01 -12.31
C HIS A 11 7.80 23.56 -12.43
N TRP A 12 7.80 22.81 -11.32
CA TRP A 12 8.22 21.40 -11.21
C TRP A 12 7.17 20.38 -11.69
N LEU A 13 5.90 20.78 -11.82
CA LEU A 13 4.81 19.90 -12.28
C LEU A 13 4.68 19.84 -13.82
N ARG A 14 5.71 20.26 -14.57
CA ARG A 14 5.71 20.33 -16.04
C ARG A 14 5.93 18.96 -16.70
N GLY A 15 5.10 17.98 -16.36
CA GLY A 15 4.86 16.74 -17.13
C GLY A 15 3.56 16.86 -17.95
N GLN A 16 3.19 15.83 -18.73
CA GLN A 16 1.92 15.82 -19.47
C GLN A 16 0.73 16.23 -18.57
N ARG A 17 -0.29 16.89 -19.15
CA ARG A 17 -1.49 17.32 -18.38
C ARG A 17 -2.02 16.13 -17.57
N ILE A 18 -2.26 16.35 -16.28
CA ILE A 18 -2.89 15.38 -15.36
C ILE A 18 -4.21 14.81 -15.94
N SER A 19 -4.87 15.52 -16.86
CA SER A 19 -6.07 15.06 -17.58
C SER A 19 -5.84 13.90 -18.57
N SER A 20 -4.60 13.46 -18.79
CA SER A 20 -4.24 12.31 -19.64
C SER A 20 -3.55 11.19 -18.84
N ILE A 21 -3.53 11.28 -17.51
CA ILE A 21 -3.00 10.23 -16.65
C ILE A 21 -4.01 9.09 -16.63
N LYS A 22 -3.54 7.86 -16.83
CA LYS A 22 -4.39 6.66 -16.80
C LYS A 22 -5.08 6.54 -15.44
N THR A 23 -6.36 6.14 -15.42
CA THR A 23 -7.14 5.88 -14.19
C THR A 23 -6.39 5.01 -13.18
N VAL A 24 -5.56 4.09 -13.69
CA VAL A 24 -4.66 3.22 -12.93
C VAL A 24 -3.77 4.00 -11.95
N ALA A 25 -3.19 5.13 -12.35
CA ALA A 25 -2.31 5.90 -11.47
C ALA A 25 -3.02 6.55 -10.28
N TRP A 26 -4.28 6.96 -10.47
CA TRP A 26 -5.10 7.48 -9.37
C TRP A 26 -5.52 6.38 -8.40
N MET A 27 -5.81 5.19 -8.93
CA MET A 27 -6.14 4.01 -8.13
C MET A 27 -4.94 3.61 -7.26
N ILE A 28 -3.77 3.47 -7.88
CA ILE A 28 -2.51 3.15 -7.20
C ILE A 28 -2.20 4.17 -6.12
N THR A 29 -2.22 5.47 -6.43
CA THR A 29 -1.88 6.50 -5.43
C THR A 29 -2.86 6.49 -4.25
N LEU A 30 -4.15 6.24 -4.49
CA LEU A 30 -5.15 6.18 -3.41
C LEU A 30 -4.96 4.93 -2.54
N SER A 31 -4.67 3.81 -3.18
CA SER A 31 -4.46 2.52 -2.53
C SER A 31 -3.18 2.51 -1.70
N ASP A 32 -2.09 3.02 -2.25
CA ASP A 32 -0.83 3.24 -1.56
C ASP A 32 -1.02 4.16 -0.34
N ALA A 33 -1.87 5.19 -0.45
CA ALA A 33 -2.16 6.08 0.69
C ALA A 33 -3.00 5.40 1.77
N LEU A 34 -3.82 4.42 1.41
CA LEU A 34 -4.55 3.62 2.38
C LEU A 34 -3.66 2.56 3.04
N HIS A 35 -2.72 1.98 2.29
CA HIS A 35 -1.72 1.04 2.77
C HIS A 35 -0.82 1.70 3.81
N ASN A 36 -0.18 2.80 3.43
CA ASN A 36 0.66 3.62 4.28
C ASN A 36 -0.08 4.04 5.56
N PHE A 37 -1.35 4.42 5.48
CA PHE A 37 -2.16 4.74 6.66
C PHE A 37 -2.31 3.55 7.62
N ILE A 38 -2.56 2.34 7.12
CA ILE A 38 -2.70 1.13 7.94
C ILE A 38 -1.38 0.74 8.58
N ASP A 39 -0.28 0.86 7.84
CA ASP A 39 1.07 0.64 8.35
C ASP A 39 1.41 1.59 9.48
N GLY A 40 1.12 2.87 9.29
CA GLY A 40 1.19 3.88 10.33
C GLY A 40 0.40 3.47 11.56
N LEU A 41 -0.85 3.03 11.37
CA LEU A 41 -1.73 2.58 12.45
C LEU A 41 -1.13 1.41 13.23
N ALA A 42 -0.54 0.43 12.54
CA ALA A 42 0.13 -0.73 13.13
C ALA A 42 1.39 -0.35 13.91
N ILE A 43 2.20 0.58 13.36
CA ILE A 43 3.37 1.14 14.06
C ILE A 43 2.92 1.86 15.34
N GLY A 44 1.94 2.75 15.22
CA GLY A 44 1.40 3.53 16.34
C GLY A 44 0.87 2.64 17.46
N ALA A 45 0.08 1.62 17.12
CA ALA A 45 -0.43 0.64 18.08
C ALA A 45 0.70 -0.22 18.70
N SER A 46 1.74 -0.56 17.93
CA SER A 46 2.87 -1.33 18.46
C SER A 46 3.68 -0.55 19.51
N PHE A 47 3.81 0.77 19.32
CA PHE A 47 4.47 1.64 20.31
C PHE A 47 3.67 1.82 21.61
N THR A 48 2.35 1.60 21.60
CA THR A 48 1.57 1.62 22.85
C THR A 48 1.78 0.34 23.67
N VAL A 49 2.17 -0.77 23.04
CA VAL A 49 2.50 -2.03 23.71
C VAL A 49 3.90 -1.97 24.34
N SER A 50 4.94 -1.69 23.54
CA SER A 50 6.29 -1.47 24.04
C SER A 50 7.17 -0.77 23.00
N VAL A 51 8.22 -0.08 23.46
CA VAL A 51 9.19 0.59 22.57
C VAL A 51 9.91 -0.42 21.68
N LEU A 52 10.24 -1.61 22.20
CA LEU A 52 10.93 -2.65 21.44
C LEU A 52 10.03 -3.22 20.34
N THR A 53 8.75 -3.47 20.66
CA THR A 53 7.75 -3.92 19.68
C THR A 53 7.53 -2.86 18.61
N GLY A 54 7.36 -1.59 18.99
CA GLY A 54 7.24 -0.48 18.05
C GLY A 54 8.42 -0.41 17.07
N PHE A 55 9.66 -0.47 17.57
CA PHE A 55 10.85 -0.43 16.72
C PHE A 55 10.94 -1.66 15.78
N SER A 56 10.59 -2.85 16.28
CA SER A 56 10.55 -4.08 15.47
C SER A 56 9.51 -3.97 14.35
N THR A 57 8.29 -3.52 14.66
CA THR A 57 7.21 -3.34 13.68
C THR A 57 7.57 -2.29 12.64
N SER A 58 8.12 -1.14 13.05
CA SER A 58 8.59 -0.11 12.11
C SER A 58 9.68 -0.63 11.16
N THR A 59 10.61 -1.43 11.67
CA THR A 59 11.67 -2.01 10.84
C THR A 59 11.10 -3.02 9.84
N ALA A 60 10.14 -3.85 10.26
CA ALA A 60 9.48 -4.80 9.38
C ALA A 60 8.70 -4.10 8.25
N ILE A 61 7.88 -3.11 8.59
CA ILE A 61 7.11 -2.31 7.63
C ILE A 61 8.04 -1.54 6.68
N PHE A 62 9.12 -0.95 7.19
CA PHE A 62 10.11 -0.30 6.33
C PHE A 62 10.69 -1.25 5.27
N CYS A 63 10.91 -2.52 5.63
CA CYS A 63 11.46 -3.51 4.71
C CYS A 63 10.46 -3.95 3.62
N GLU A 64 9.15 -3.88 3.86
CA GLU A 64 8.13 -4.20 2.85
C GLU A 64 7.71 -2.98 2.02
N GLU A 65 7.71 -1.78 2.61
CA GLU A 65 7.36 -0.54 1.93
C GLU A 65 8.45 -0.04 0.98
N PHE A 66 9.73 -0.23 1.31
CA PHE A 66 10.82 0.19 0.42
C PHE A 66 10.73 -0.39 -1.01
N PRO A 67 10.55 -1.72 -1.20
CA PRO A 67 10.31 -2.27 -2.53
C PRO A 67 8.94 -1.89 -3.11
N HIS A 68 7.92 -1.69 -2.27
CA HIS A 68 6.57 -1.28 -2.70
C HIS A 68 6.58 0.11 -3.36
N GLU A 69 7.12 1.12 -2.67
CA GLU A 69 7.23 2.49 -3.19
C GLU A 69 8.08 2.56 -4.48
N LEU A 70 9.15 1.75 -4.56
CA LEU A 70 9.94 1.65 -5.80
C LEU A 70 9.13 1.05 -6.96
N GLY A 71 8.27 0.07 -6.68
CA GLY A 71 7.34 -0.50 -7.65
C GLY A 71 6.34 0.53 -8.16
N ASP A 72 5.68 1.23 -7.24
CA ASP A 72 4.71 2.28 -7.56
C ASP A 72 5.36 3.40 -8.37
N PHE A 73 6.56 3.83 -8.01
CA PHE A 73 7.31 4.81 -8.79
C PHE A 73 7.48 4.38 -10.26
N VAL A 74 7.83 3.12 -10.51
CA VAL A 74 7.98 2.58 -11.87
C VAL A 74 6.63 2.51 -12.60
N ILE A 75 5.55 2.12 -11.92
CA ILE A 75 4.21 2.03 -12.54
C ILE A 75 3.70 3.44 -12.88
N LEU A 76 3.90 4.44 -12.01
CA LEU A 76 3.53 5.83 -12.24
C LEU A 76 4.27 6.41 -13.45
N LEU A 77 5.56 6.11 -13.61
CA LEU A 77 6.32 6.46 -14.81
C LEU A 77 5.74 5.80 -16.07
N ASN A 78 5.41 4.50 -16.02
CA ASN A 78 4.80 3.76 -17.13
C ASN A 78 3.38 4.25 -17.45
N ALA A 79 2.67 4.83 -16.48
CA ALA A 79 1.37 5.46 -16.66
C ALA A 79 1.45 6.85 -17.33
N GLY A 80 2.66 7.37 -17.57
CA GLY A 80 2.92 8.61 -18.31
C GLY A 80 3.26 9.81 -17.43
N MET A 81 3.51 9.63 -16.13
CA MET A 81 3.99 10.72 -15.27
C MET A 81 5.48 11.00 -15.46
N SER A 82 5.87 12.26 -15.24
CA SER A 82 7.29 12.61 -15.15
C SER A 82 7.86 12.17 -13.80
N ILE A 83 9.18 11.96 -13.74
CA ILE A 83 9.92 11.61 -12.50
C ILE A 83 9.51 12.49 -11.30
N PRO A 84 9.50 13.84 -11.38
CA PRO A 84 9.11 14.66 -10.24
C PRO A 84 7.63 14.53 -9.86
N GLN A 85 6.75 14.20 -10.81
CA GLN A 85 5.33 13.94 -10.51
C GLN A 85 5.18 12.61 -9.77
N ALA A 86 5.78 11.53 -10.27
CA ALA A 86 5.71 10.21 -9.65
C ALA A 86 6.24 10.22 -8.22
N VAL A 87 7.40 10.86 -7.99
CA VAL A 87 7.96 11.03 -6.63
C VAL A 87 7.04 11.85 -5.74
N PHE A 88 6.43 12.92 -6.25
CA PHE A 88 5.52 13.75 -5.47
C PHE A 88 4.26 12.98 -5.03
N PHE A 89 3.68 12.17 -5.93
CA PHE A 89 2.49 11.37 -5.62
C PHE A 89 2.79 10.25 -4.61
N ASN A 90 3.91 9.52 -4.77
CA ASN A 90 4.36 8.58 -3.74
C ASN A 90 4.57 9.27 -2.39
N LEU A 91 5.30 10.39 -2.35
CA LEU A 91 5.58 11.08 -1.09
C LEU A 91 4.28 11.57 -0.41
N MET A 92 3.32 12.08 -1.19
CA MET A 92 2.01 12.48 -0.69
C MET A 92 1.22 11.31 -0.11
N SER A 93 1.37 10.12 -0.70
CA SER A 93 0.81 8.89 -0.19
C SER A 93 1.47 8.46 1.13
N SER A 94 2.80 8.46 1.23
CA SER A 94 3.52 8.09 2.47
C SER A 94 3.23 9.04 3.65
N VAL A 95 2.78 10.28 3.40
CA VAL A 95 2.33 11.21 4.47
C VAL A 95 1.15 10.63 5.26
N SER A 96 0.31 9.82 4.63
CA SER A 96 -0.80 9.14 5.29
C SER A 96 -0.34 8.20 6.42
N CYS A 97 0.87 7.65 6.34
CA CYS A 97 1.47 6.81 7.39
C CYS A 97 1.64 7.57 8.70
N TYR A 98 2.07 8.84 8.66
CA TYR A 98 2.14 9.65 9.88
C TYR A 98 0.76 9.90 10.50
N ILE A 99 -0.27 10.07 9.66
CA ILE A 99 -1.65 10.22 10.13
C ILE A 99 -2.09 8.91 10.80
N GLY A 100 -1.87 7.78 10.14
CA GLY A 100 -2.12 6.44 10.67
C GLY A 100 -1.45 6.22 12.02
N LEU A 101 -0.18 6.59 12.15
CA LEU A 101 0.59 6.49 13.39
C LEU A 101 -0.03 7.25 14.55
N VAL A 102 -0.47 8.49 14.33
CA VAL A 102 -1.18 9.27 15.35
C VAL A 102 -2.48 8.56 15.75
N PHE A 103 -3.28 8.11 14.78
CA PHE A 103 -4.49 7.34 15.08
C PHE A 103 -4.19 6.03 15.79
N GLY A 104 -3.08 5.35 15.49
CA GLY A 104 -2.70 4.08 16.10
C GLY A 104 -2.35 4.24 17.57
N ILE A 105 -1.64 5.32 17.91
CA ILE A 105 -1.33 5.67 19.31
C ILE A 105 -2.62 6.03 20.06
N LEU A 106 -3.49 6.84 19.46
CA LEU A 106 -4.74 7.29 20.09
C LEU A 106 -5.73 6.13 20.27
N LEU A 107 -6.00 5.35 19.23
CA LEU A 107 -6.96 4.26 19.24
C LEU A 107 -6.46 3.03 19.98
N GLY A 108 -5.15 2.74 19.94
CA GLY A 108 -4.54 1.65 20.70
C GLY A 108 -4.72 1.78 22.22
N SER A 109 -5.00 2.99 22.72
CA SER A 109 -5.30 3.25 24.13
C SER A 109 -6.79 3.19 24.51
N SER A 110 -7.72 3.24 23.55
CA SER A 110 -9.15 3.44 23.82
C SER A 110 -10.11 2.46 23.12
N PHE A 111 -9.71 1.83 22.00
CA PHE A 111 -10.58 0.95 21.22
C PHE A 111 -10.15 -0.52 21.32
N ALA A 112 -11.13 -1.43 21.22
CA ALA A 112 -10.89 -2.86 21.14
C ALA A 112 -10.06 -3.16 19.87
N PRO A 113 -8.81 -3.67 20.00
CA PRO A 113 -7.89 -3.89 18.88
C PRO A 113 -8.48 -4.71 17.72
N ASN A 114 -9.45 -5.58 18.02
CA ASN A 114 -10.12 -6.46 17.05
C ASN A 114 -10.84 -5.71 15.92
N VAL A 115 -11.41 -4.52 16.17
CA VAL A 115 -12.11 -3.75 15.12
C VAL A 115 -11.09 -3.16 14.14
N ILE A 116 -9.95 -2.72 14.66
CA ILE A 116 -8.84 -2.20 13.85
C ILE A 116 -8.28 -3.30 12.95
N PHE A 117 -8.06 -4.51 13.48
CA PHE A 117 -7.59 -5.64 12.68
C PHE A 117 -8.62 -6.11 11.65
N ALA A 118 -9.92 -6.06 11.94
CA ALA A 118 -10.96 -6.41 10.98
C ALA A 118 -11.00 -5.42 9.79
N VAL A 119 -10.85 -4.13 10.07
CA VAL A 119 -10.78 -3.09 9.03
C VAL A 119 -9.49 -3.23 8.21
N ALA A 120 -8.34 -3.42 8.86
CA ALA A 120 -7.05 -3.61 8.17
C ALA A 120 -7.07 -4.85 7.26
N GLY A 121 -7.57 -5.99 7.75
CA GLY A 121 -7.71 -7.21 6.95
C GLY A 121 -8.67 -7.06 5.77
N GLY A 122 -9.78 -6.33 5.95
CA GLY A 122 -10.72 -6.00 4.87
C GLY A 122 -10.10 -5.12 3.78
N MET A 123 -9.29 -4.14 4.19
CA MET A 123 -8.57 -3.26 3.27
C MET A 123 -7.46 -4.00 2.51
N PHE A 124 -6.71 -4.89 3.15
CA PHE A 124 -5.72 -5.72 2.46
C PHE A 124 -6.38 -6.63 1.41
N LEU A 125 -7.54 -7.22 1.72
CA LEU A 125 -8.32 -8.00 0.75
C LEU A 125 -8.80 -7.12 -0.41
N TYR A 126 -9.30 -5.92 -0.13
CA TYR A 126 -9.75 -4.99 -1.16
C TYR A 126 -8.60 -4.58 -2.09
N ILE A 127 -7.47 -4.13 -1.54
CA ILE A 127 -6.30 -3.71 -2.31
C ILE A 127 -5.77 -4.88 -3.16
N SER A 128 -5.66 -6.07 -2.58
CA SER A 128 -5.19 -7.26 -3.30
C SER A 128 -6.08 -7.61 -4.51
N LEU A 129 -7.40 -7.46 -4.38
CA LEU A 129 -8.37 -7.84 -5.41
C LEU A 129 -8.68 -6.71 -6.41
N ALA A 130 -8.73 -5.47 -5.95
CA ALA A 130 -9.10 -4.32 -6.75
C ALA A 130 -7.91 -3.71 -7.49
N ASP A 131 -6.70 -3.79 -6.91
CA ASP A 131 -5.53 -3.12 -7.46
C ASP A 131 -4.51 -4.07 -8.07
N MET A 132 -4.03 -5.04 -7.28
CA MET A 132 -2.98 -5.96 -7.73
C MET A 132 -3.49 -6.94 -8.80
N PHE A 133 -4.73 -7.45 -8.66
CA PHE A 133 -5.27 -8.44 -9.59
C PHE A 133 -5.47 -7.89 -11.02
N PRO A 134 -6.05 -6.70 -11.23
CA PRO A 134 -6.19 -6.14 -12.58
C PRO A 134 -4.86 -5.71 -13.19
N GLU A 135 -3.91 -5.19 -12.38
CA GLU A 135 -2.57 -4.82 -12.86
C GLU A 135 -1.83 -6.07 -13.38
N MET A 136 -1.89 -7.19 -12.65
CA MET A 136 -1.34 -8.47 -13.09
C MET A 136 -1.99 -9.01 -14.37
N ASP A 137 -3.31 -8.90 -14.53
CA ASP A 137 -3.99 -9.29 -15.77
C ASP A 137 -3.58 -8.39 -16.95
N SER A 138 -3.36 -7.09 -16.70
CA SER A 138 -2.92 -6.14 -17.73
C SER A 138 -1.52 -6.48 -18.26
N ILE A 139 -0.58 -6.83 -17.38
CA ILE A 139 0.78 -7.25 -17.73
C ILE A 139 0.76 -8.61 -18.43
N ALA A 140 -0.04 -9.57 -17.94
CA ALA A 140 -0.18 -10.89 -18.54
C ALA A 140 -0.81 -10.85 -19.94
N ARG A 141 -1.64 -9.84 -20.24
CA ARG A 141 -2.26 -9.64 -21.56
C ARG A 141 -1.29 -9.10 -22.61
N ASP A 142 -0.31 -8.28 -22.23
CA ASP A 142 0.71 -7.74 -23.14
C ASP A 142 1.73 -8.83 -23.58
N GLU A 143 1.88 -9.91 -22.80
CA GLU A 143 2.68 -11.08 -23.12
C GLU A 143 1.96 -12.05 -24.08
N ARG A 144 2.46 -12.20 -25.32
CA ARG A 144 1.79 -12.94 -26.43
C ARG A 144 1.88 -14.47 -26.34
N LYS A 145 2.63 -15.06 -25.40
CA LYS A 145 2.84 -16.52 -25.30
C LYS A 145 1.87 -17.16 -24.31
N THR A 146 1.02 -18.06 -24.81
CA THR A 146 0.09 -18.89 -24.01
C THR A 146 0.75 -19.61 -22.83
N SER A 147 1.98 -20.11 -22.99
CA SER A 147 2.71 -20.76 -21.88
C SER A 147 3.01 -19.82 -20.71
N THR A 148 3.31 -18.55 -20.98
CA THR A 148 3.61 -17.56 -19.94
C THR A 148 2.36 -17.24 -19.12
N LYS A 149 1.18 -17.17 -19.75
CA LYS A 149 -0.11 -16.95 -19.07
C LYS A 149 -0.46 -18.08 -18.11
N ILE A 150 -0.23 -19.33 -18.52
CA ILE A 150 -0.45 -20.51 -17.66
C ILE A 150 0.52 -20.49 -16.47
N ILE A 151 1.78 -20.13 -16.70
CA ILE A 151 2.78 -20.02 -15.62
C ILE A 151 2.39 -18.92 -14.63
N PHE A 152 1.99 -17.73 -15.09
CA PHE A 152 1.51 -16.66 -14.21
C PHE A 152 0.30 -17.10 -13.40
N PHE A 153 -0.68 -17.74 -14.04
CA PHE A 153 -1.86 -18.28 -13.34
C PHE A 153 -1.47 -19.29 -12.26
N LEU A 154 -0.54 -20.21 -12.56
CA LEU A 154 -0.08 -21.21 -11.58
C LEU A 154 0.69 -20.56 -10.43
N ILE A 155 1.57 -19.59 -10.71
CA ILE A 155 2.32 -18.87 -9.67
C ILE A 155 1.37 -18.08 -8.77
N GLN A 156 0.36 -17.42 -9.34
CA GLN A 156 -0.59 -16.61 -8.59
C GLN A 156 -1.49 -17.47 -7.69
N ASN A 157 -1.99 -18.61 -8.19
CA ASN A 157 -2.74 -19.56 -7.38
C ASN A 157 -1.86 -20.23 -6.31
N ALA A 158 -0.60 -20.54 -6.63
CA ALA A 158 0.35 -21.07 -5.67
C ALA A 158 0.62 -20.06 -4.54
N GLY A 159 0.84 -18.78 -4.88
CA GLY A 159 1.03 -17.70 -3.91
C GLY A 159 -0.19 -17.47 -3.01
N LEU A 160 -1.39 -17.50 -3.57
CA LEU A 160 -2.65 -17.41 -2.82
C LEU A 160 -2.80 -18.61 -1.85
N LEU A 161 -2.51 -19.81 -2.33
CA LEU A 161 -2.62 -21.03 -1.52
C LEU A 161 -1.57 -21.05 -0.39
N THR A 162 -0.33 -20.67 -0.68
CA THR A 162 0.72 -20.58 0.35
C THR A 162 0.41 -19.50 1.37
N GLY A 163 0.00 -18.30 0.94
CA GLY A 163 -0.42 -17.22 1.84
C GLY A 163 -1.57 -17.64 2.75
N PHE A 164 -2.61 -18.26 2.18
CA PHE A 164 -3.74 -18.80 2.93
C PHE A 164 -3.28 -19.87 3.94
N THR A 165 -2.41 -20.79 3.52
CA THR A 165 -1.88 -21.85 4.39
C THR A 165 -1.07 -21.28 5.54
N ILE A 166 -0.23 -20.28 5.30
CA ILE A 166 0.57 -19.62 6.34
C ILE A 166 -0.33 -18.93 7.37
N ILE A 167 -1.34 -18.15 6.92
CA ILE A 167 -2.29 -17.49 7.83
C ILE A 167 -3.10 -18.51 8.63
N LEU A 168 -3.52 -19.61 7.99
CA LEU A 168 -4.24 -20.69 8.65
C LEU A 168 -3.39 -21.38 9.72
N LEU A 169 -2.11 -21.65 9.42
CA LEU A 169 -1.16 -22.21 10.39
C LEU A 169 -0.92 -21.25 11.56
N ILE A 170 -0.68 -19.97 11.30
CA ILE A 170 -0.52 -18.97 12.36
C ILE A 170 -1.76 -18.92 13.24
N THR A 171 -2.97 -18.95 12.66
CA THR A 171 -4.23 -18.90 13.41
C THR A 171 -4.46 -20.17 14.24
N LEU A 172 -4.16 -21.35 13.70
CA LEU A 172 -4.31 -22.63 14.40
C LEU A 172 -3.29 -22.79 15.54
N PHE A 173 -2.07 -22.31 15.35
CA PHE A 173 -1.00 -22.42 16.34
C PHE A 173 -0.92 -21.22 17.29
N ALA A 174 -1.58 -20.09 16.99
CA ALA A 174 -1.65 -18.91 17.86
C ALA A 174 -2.17 -19.25 19.27
N GLY A 175 -3.11 -20.18 19.39
CA GLY A 175 -3.63 -20.62 20.69
C GLY A 175 -2.67 -21.50 21.52
N ASN A 176 -1.62 -22.06 20.90
CA ASN A 176 -0.63 -22.91 21.56
C ASN A 176 0.69 -22.18 21.86
N ILE A 177 0.83 -20.92 21.41
CA ILE A 177 2.00 -20.10 21.68
C ILE A 177 1.82 -19.45 23.05
N ASN A 178 2.19 -20.19 24.10
CA ASN A 178 2.32 -19.68 25.45
C ASN A 178 3.68 -18.97 25.56
N LEU A 179 3.71 -17.68 25.17
CA LEU A 179 4.81 -16.78 25.51
C LEU A 179 4.60 -16.41 26.97
N GLY A 180 5.35 -17.09 27.86
CA GLY A 180 5.24 -16.95 29.32
C GLY A 180 5.41 -15.54 29.85
#